data_AF-A0A8T1FZL4-F1
#
_entry.id   AF-A0A8T1FZL4-F1
#
_cell.length_a   1.000
_cell.length_b   1.000
_cell.length_c   1.000
_cell.angle_alpha   90.00
_cell.angle_beta   90.00
_cell.angle_gamma   90.00
#
_symmetry.space_group_name_H-M   'P 1'
#
loop_
_entity.id
_entity.type
_entity.pdbx_description
1 polymer ?
#
loop_
_entity_poly.entity_id
_entity_poly.type
_entity_poly.pdbx_seq_one_letter_code
_entity_poly.pdbx_strand_id
1 'polypeptide(L)'
;MRLSLLLLLAAITLVASVNALPIEAATEARSLRSTVDDDAADEERGGFYYKFDFNLLDDIFHSLPEQFKRMRDEPEYLRTILASWKSGMGTSKEAVQFMRSQGLSDKAITQFEAAFKAYLRHHG
;
A
#
# COMPACT_ATOMS: atom_id res chain seq x y z
N MET A 1 -14.90 -38.24 0.15
CA MET A 1 -14.94 -36.85 0.67
C MET A 1 -13.74 -36.08 0.14
N ARG A 2 -13.97 -34.87 -0.41
CA ARG A 2 -12.99 -33.78 -0.60
C ARG A 2 -12.06 -33.91 -1.80
N LEU A 3 -12.63 -33.84 -3.01
CA LEU A 3 -11.93 -33.47 -4.24
C LEU A 3 -12.67 -32.28 -4.84
N SER A 4 -12.56 -31.15 -4.14
CA SER A 4 -13.12 -29.88 -4.56
C SER A 4 -12.31 -28.82 -3.84
N LEU A 5 -11.88 -27.78 -4.56
CA LEU A 5 -11.00 -26.66 -4.20
C LEU A 5 -9.72 -26.74 -5.06
N LEU A 6 -9.43 -25.87 -6.02
CA LEU A 6 -9.94 -24.55 -6.36
C LEU A 6 -9.60 -24.31 -7.85
N LEU A 7 -10.61 -24.16 -8.69
CA LEU A 7 -10.44 -23.71 -10.07
C LEU A 7 -11.65 -22.85 -10.42
N LEU A 8 -11.58 -21.55 -10.10
CA LEU A 8 -12.18 -20.49 -10.92
C LEU A 8 -11.72 -19.12 -10.39
N LEU A 9 -10.69 -18.57 -11.02
CA LEU A 9 -10.32 -17.17 -10.95
C LEU A 9 -10.89 -16.52 -12.23
N ALA A 10 -11.98 -15.77 -12.14
CA ALA A 10 -12.49 -15.01 -13.27
C ALA A 10 -13.35 -13.80 -12.84
N ALA A 11 -12.80 -12.62 -13.14
CA ALA A 11 -13.46 -11.38 -13.54
C ALA A 11 -14.56 -10.79 -12.63
N ILE A 12 -14.19 -9.77 -11.85
CA ILE A 12 -15.12 -8.72 -11.45
C ILE A 12 -14.93 -7.56 -12.44
N THR A 13 -15.75 -7.53 -13.49
CA THR A 13 -15.94 -6.31 -14.30
C THR A 13 -16.99 -5.46 -13.61
N LEU A 14 -16.57 -4.42 -12.89
CA LEU A 14 -17.48 -3.39 -12.38
C LEU A 14 -17.85 -2.44 -13.53
N VAL A 15 -18.97 -2.72 -14.20
CA VAL A 15 -19.60 -1.76 -15.10
C VAL A 15 -20.43 -0.80 -14.23
N ALA A 16 -19.85 0.36 -13.91
CA ALA A 16 -20.58 1.47 -13.34
C ALA A 16 -21.24 2.26 -14.48
N SER A 17 -22.45 1.86 -14.88
CA SER A 17 -23.32 2.70 -15.73
C SER A 17 -23.93 3.80 -14.86
N VAL A 18 -23.27 4.96 -14.81
CA VAL A 18 -23.87 6.17 -14.25
C VAL A 18 -24.69 6.83 -15.35
N ASN A 19 -26.01 6.84 -15.18
CA ASN A 19 -26.92 7.61 -16.02
C ASN A 19 -26.56 9.11 -15.89
N ALA A 20 -25.94 9.69 -16.92
CA ALA A 20 -25.77 11.12 -17.03
C ALA A 20 -27.09 11.73 -17.55
N LEU A 21 -27.82 12.42 -16.68
CA LEU A 21 -28.82 13.41 -17.13
C LEU A 21 -28.07 14.66 -17.63
N PRO A 22 -28.40 15.22 -18.80
CA PRO A 22 -27.77 16.43 -19.30
C PRO A 22 -28.42 17.65 -18.63
N ILE A 23 -27.63 18.46 -17.94
CA ILE A 23 -28.00 19.83 -17.61
C ILE A 23 -27.05 20.73 -18.39
N GLU A 24 -27.58 21.32 -19.46
CA GLU A 24 -26.91 22.37 -20.21
C GLU A 24 -26.81 23.66 -19.39
N ALA A 25 -25.72 24.38 -19.69
CA ALA A 25 -25.53 25.82 -19.57
C ALA A 25 -25.45 26.44 -18.16
N ALA A 26 -24.23 26.83 -17.77
CA ALA A 26 -23.88 28.25 -17.72
C ALA A 26 -22.40 28.45 -17.34
N THR A 27 -21.65 28.95 -18.31
CA THR A 27 -20.55 29.92 -18.21
C THR A 27 -20.28 30.50 -16.82
N GLU A 28 -19.21 30.06 -16.15
CA GLU A 28 -18.35 30.94 -15.33
C GLU A 28 -16.94 30.35 -15.31
N ALA A 29 -16.02 30.93 -16.10
CA ALA A 29 -14.60 30.61 -16.03
C ALA A 29 -14.04 31.14 -14.70
N ARG A 30 -14.14 30.31 -13.64
CA ARG A 30 -13.44 30.55 -12.37
C ARG A 30 -11.95 30.32 -12.60
N SER A 31 -11.22 31.43 -12.77
CA SER A 31 -9.77 31.48 -12.74
C SER A 31 -9.27 30.97 -11.39
N LEU A 32 -8.75 29.75 -11.36
CA LEU A 32 -8.01 29.23 -10.21
C LEU A 32 -6.58 29.76 -10.31
N ARG A 33 -6.22 30.63 -9.37
CA ARG A 33 -4.82 31.04 -9.18
C ARG A 33 -4.00 29.78 -8.85
N SER A 34 -3.02 29.48 -9.70
CA SER A 34 -1.99 28.48 -9.42
C SER A 34 -1.08 29.03 -8.33
N THR A 35 -1.24 28.52 -7.11
CA THR A 35 -0.23 28.63 -6.06
C THR A 35 0.78 27.51 -6.31
N VAL A 36 1.95 27.88 -6.82
CA VAL A 36 3.16 27.06 -6.71
C VAL A 36 3.64 27.25 -5.28
N ASP A 37 3.13 26.41 -4.40
CA ASP A 37 3.75 26.14 -3.11
C ASP A 37 3.88 24.62 -3.03
N ASP A 38 5.11 24.17 -3.27
CA ASP A 38 5.62 22.91 -2.75
C ASP A 38 5.32 22.85 -1.23
N ASP A 39 4.96 21.66 -0.75
CA ASP A 39 4.77 21.31 0.66
C ASP A 39 3.35 21.47 1.26
N ALA A 40 2.35 20.97 0.54
CA ALA A 40 1.04 20.65 1.10
C ALA A 40 0.68 19.18 0.83
N ALA A 41 1.54 18.26 1.25
CA ALA A 41 1.19 16.84 1.35
C ALA A 41 0.30 16.62 2.59
N ASP A 42 -0.96 17.03 2.47
CA ASP A 42 -2.11 16.23 2.94
C ASP A 42 -2.05 15.71 4.39
N GLU A 43 -1.73 16.58 5.36
CA GLU A 43 -1.88 16.32 6.80
C GLU A 43 -3.35 16.27 7.27
N GLU A 44 -4.31 15.97 6.39
CA GLU A 44 -5.75 16.03 6.72
C GLU A 44 -6.42 14.65 6.98
N ARG A 45 -5.64 13.57 7.19
CA ARG A 45 -6.22 12.24 7.45
C ARG A 45 -5.52 11.33 8.45
N GLY A 46 -4.64 11.81 9.34
CA GLY A 46 -4.05 10.96 10.41
C GLY A 46 -3.53 9.59 9.92
N GLY A 47 -3.05 9.55 8.67
CA GLY A 47 -2.68 8.32 7.99
C GLY A 47 -1.33 7.83 8.49
N PHE A 48 -1.18 6.52 8.67
CA PHE A 48 0.12 5.93 8.96
C PHE A 48 1.09 6.17 7.80
N TYR A 49 2.19 6.87 8.06
CA TYR A 49 3.30 7.08 7.14
C TYR A 49 4.57 6.45 7.71
N TYR A 50 5.36 5.78 6.86
CA TYR A 50 6.62 5.16 7.25
C TYR A 50 7.67 5.35 6.15
N LYS A 51 8.83 5.90 6.53
CA LYS A 51 9.96 6.10 5.63
C LYS A 51 10.94 4.94 5.74
N PHE A 52 11.15 4.24 4.63
CA PHE A 52 12.15 3.18 4.54
C PHE A 52 13.55 3.75 4.29
N ASP A 53 14.56 3.06 4.82
CA ASP A 53 15.98 3.38 4.62
C ASP A 53 16.65 2.27 3.79
N PHE A 54 16.32 2.24 2.50
CA PHE A 54 16.97 1.39 1.50
C PHE A 54 18.00 2.24 0.73
N ASN A 55 19.26 1.80 0.69
CA ASN A 55 20.23 2.44 -0.19
C ASN A 55 19.98 1.97 -1.63
N LEU A 56 20.23 2.85 -2.62
CA LEU A 56 20.10 2.52 -4.06
C LEU A 56 20.88 1.24 -4.45
N LEU A 57 21.98 0.95 -3.76
CA LEU A 57 22.77 -0.27 -3.97
C LEU A 57 22.08 -1.54 -3.44
N ASP A 58 21.24 -1.44 -2.41
CA ASP A 58 20.51 -2.60 -1.89
C ASP A 58 19.48 -3.12 -2.92
N ASP A 59 18.87 -2.23 -3.69
CA ASP A 59 17.94 -2.58 -4.77
C ASP A 59 18.61 -3.35 -5.92
N ILE A 60 19.89 -3.06 -6.17
CA ILE A 60 20.66 -3.64 -7.28
C ILE A 60 21.12 -5.07 -6.92
N PHE A 61 21.57 -5.30 -5.69
CA PHE A 61 22.10 -6.61 -5.27
C PHE A 61 21.03 -7.53 -4.68
N HIS A 62 19.94 -6.98 -4.16
CA HIS A 62 18.87 -7.71 -3.51
C HIS A 62 17.51 -7.17 -3.98
N SER A 63 17.19 -7.40 -5.27
CA SER A 63 15.92 -6.97 -5.84
C SER A 63 14.76 -7.48 -4.98
N LEU A 64 14.06 -6.54 -4.34
CA LEU A 64 12.84 -6.81 -3.62
C LEU A 64 11.80 -7.44 -4.57
N PRO A 65 11.01 -8.41 -4.10
CA PRO A 65 9.85 -8.86 -4.87
C PRO A 65 8.88 -7.68 -5.10
N GLU A 66 8.14 -7.73 -6.20
CA GLU A 66 7.33 -6.60 -6.68
C GLU A 66 6.37 -6.05 -5.61
N GLN A 67 5.73 -6.92 -4.84
CA GLN A 67 4.85 -6.50 -3.75
C GLN A 67 5.60 -5.63 -2.71
N PHE A 68 6.85 -5.93 -2.40
CA PHE A 68 7.62 -5.20 -1.39
C PHE A 68 8.19 -3.90 -1.95
N LYS A 69 8.47 -3.84 -3.26
CA LYS A 69 8.78 -2.56 -3.95
C LYS A 69 7.59 -1.61 -3.85
N ARG A 70 6.39 -2.10 -4.18
CA ARG A 70 5.16 -1.30 -4.05
C ARG A 70 4.88 -0.88 -2.62
N MET A 71 5.15 -1.74 -1.62
CA MET A 71 5.02 -1.35 -0.21
C MET A 71 5.99 -0.23 0.18
N ARG A 72 7.15 -0.12 -0.49
CA ARG A 72 8.08 0.98 -0.24
C ARG A 72 7.65 2.27 -0.94
N ASP A 73 7.17 2.15 -2.17
CA ASP A 73 6.93 3.30 -3.05
C ASP A 73 5.51 3.89 -2.88
N GLU A 74 4.53 3.05 -2.49
CA GLU A 74 3.11 3.42 -2.33
C GLU A 74 2.68 3.34 -0.84
N PRO A 75 2.52 4.47 -0.14
CA PRO A 75 2.20 4.47 1.31
C PRO A 75 0.80 3.90 1.61
N GLU A 76 -0.15 4.07 0.71
CA GLU A 76 -1.50 3.51 0.85
C GLU A 76 -1.49 1.98 0.70
N TYR A 77 -0.72 1.46 -0.26
CA TYR A 77 -0.54 0.01 -0.43
C TYR A 77 0.17 -0.60 0.79
N LEU A 78 1.21 0.07 1.31
CA LEU A 78 1.86 -0.30 2.57
C LEU A 78 0.82 -0.44 3.68
N ARG A 79 0.00 0.59 3.88
CA ARG A 79 -1.02 0.61 4.95
C ARG A 79 -2.00 -0.55 4.81
N THR A 80 -2.50 -0.82 3.60
CA THR A 80 -3.40 -1.95 3.34
C THR A 80 -2.76 -3.30 3.68
N ILE A 81 -1.49 -3.51 3.30
CA ILE A 81 -0.79 -4.76 3.58
C ILE A 81 -0.50 -4.91 5.06
N LEU A 82 -0.04 -3.87 5.76
CA LEU A 82 0.20 -3.91 7.19
C LEU A 82 -1.10 -4.14 7.99
N ALA A 83 -2.23 -3.58 7.55
CA ALA A 83 -3.55 -3.86 8.10
C ALA A 83 -3.91 -5.35 7.94
N SER A 84 -3.68 -5.91 6.75
CA SER A 84 -3.89 -7.34 6.48
C SER A 84 -3.00 -8.21 7.38
N TRP A 85 -1.73 -7.88 7.54
CA TRP A 85 -0.81 -8.59 8.45
C TRP A 85 -1.26 -8.50 9.90
N LYS A 86 -1.75 -7.35 10.37
CA LYS A 86 -2.32 -7.20 11.72
C LYS A 86 -3.51 -8.15 11.92
N SER A 87 -4.40 -8.28 10.93
CA SER A 87 -5.55 -9.19 11.01
C SER A 87 -5.22 -10.67 10.83
N GLY A 88 -4.20 -11.00 10.02
CA GLY A 88 -3.89 -12.37 9.63
C GLY A 88 -2.77 -13.03 10.44
N MET A 89 -1.67 -12.30 10.68
CA MET A 89 -0.48 -12.78 11.41
C MET A 89 -0.48 -12.28 12.86
N GLY A 90 -0.98 -11.07 13.12
CA GLY A 90 -1.08 -10.49 14.46
C GLY A 90 0.24 -10.10 15.13
N THR A 91 1.36 -10.79 14.87
CA THR A 91 2.66 -10.54 15.51
C THR A 91 3.78 -10.27 14.52
N SER A 92 4.77 -9.47 14.94
CA SER A 92 5.96 -9.17 14.13
C SER A 92 6.80 -10.41 13.81
N LYS A 93 6.81 -11.41 14.71
CA LYS A 93 7.54 -12.67 14.51
C LYS A 93 6.97 -13.47 13.33
N GLU A 94 5.65 -13.54 13.21
CA GLU A 94 4.98 -14.22 12.10
C GLU A 94 5.18 -13.48 10.78
N ALA A 95 5.14 -12.14 10.81
CA ALA A 95 5.50 -11.32 9.64
C ALA A 95 6.94 -11.57 9.17
N VAL A 96 7.90 -11.69 10.10
CA VAL A 96 9.30 -12.04 9.76
C VAL A 96 9.39 -13.42 9.11
N GLN A 97 8.68 -14.43 9.62
CA GLN A 97 8.65 -15.76 9.00
C GLN A 97 8.06 -15.73 7.59
N PHE A 98 7.00 -14.96 7.38
CA PHE A 98 6.43 -14.73 6.06
C PHE A 98 7.44 -14.06 5.12
N MET A 99 8.08 -12.97 5.54
CA MET A 99 9.06 -12.27 4.69
C MET A 99 10.25 -13.16 4.32
N ARG A 100 10.71 -14.01 5.24
CA ARG A 100 11.73 -15.04 4.95
C ARG A 100 11.26 -16.04 3.90
N SER A 101 10.01 -16.51 3.97
CA SER A 101 9.46 -17.44 2.98
C SER A 101 9.28 -16.81 1.60
N GLN A 102 9.12 -15.47 1.53
CA GLN A 102 9.11 -14.69 0.29
C GLN A 102 10.52 -14.39 -0.25
N GLY A 103 11.58 -14.85 0.41
CA GLY A 103 12.96 -14.70 -0.06
C GLY A 103 13.56 -13.32 0.17
N LEU A 104 13.06 -12.55 1.15
CA LEU A 104 13.65 -11.24 1.47
C LEU A 104 15.01 -11.40 2.15
N SER A 105 15.91 -10.46 1.87
CA SER A 105 17.18 -10.33 2.61
C SER A 105 16.93 -9.92 4.06
N ASP A 106 17.84 -10.27 4.97
CA ASP A 106 17.71 -9.93 6.39
C ASP A 106 17.60 -8.42 6.64
N LYS A 107 18.27 -7.61 5.81
CA LYS A 107 18.16 -6.15 5.85
C LYS A 107 16.75 -5.68 5.47
N ALA A 108 16.18 -6.21 4.39
CA ALA A 108 14.80 -5.88 3.99
C ALA A 108 13.80 -6.32 5.07
N ILE A 109 13.97 -7.53 5.60
CA ILE A 109 13.16 -8.04 6.72
C ILE A 109 13.20 -7.07 7.90
N THR A 110 14.38 -6.58 8.28
CA THR A 110 14.53 -5.64 9.41
C THR A 110 13.76 -4.35 9.18
N GLN A 111 13.85 -3.78 7.96
CA GLN A 111 13.15 -2.55 7.58
C GLN A 111 11.61 -2.74 7.60
N PHE A 112 11.08 -3.81 7.01
CA PHE A 112 9.64 -4.09 6.99
C PHE A 112 9.10 -4.54 8.35
N GLU A 113 9.89 -5.25 9.17
CA GLU A 113 9.52 -5.59 10.54
C GLU A 113 9.39 -4.30 11.38
N ALA A 114 10.32 -3.36 11.23
CA ALA A 114 10.26 -2.07 11.90
C ALA A 114 9.02 -1.26 11.46
N ALA A 115 8.70 -1.27 10.16
CA ALA A 115 7.47 -0.68 9.64
C ALA A 115 6.22 -1.30 10.28
N PHE A 116 6.16 -2.63 10.35
CA PHE A 116 5.01 -3.32 10.94
C PHE A 116 4.90 -3.08 12.46
N LYS A 117 6.02 -3.05 13.19
CA LYS A 117 6.02 -2.69 14.62
C LYS A 117 5.57 -1.24 14.84
N ALA A 118 5.95 -0.31 13.97
CA ALA A 118 5.45 1.06 14.01
C ALA A 118 3.93 1.10 13.77
N TYR A 119 3.44 0.35 12.78
CA TYR A 119 2.02 0.25 12.48
C TYR A 119 1.21 -0.33 13.65
N LEU A 120 1.70 -1.40 14.28
CA LEU A 120 1.07 -1.99 15.46
C LEU A 120 1.00 -1.02 16.64
N ARG A 121 2.00 -0.14 16.81
CA ARG A 121 1.97 0.91 17.85
C ARG A 121 0.99 2.03 17.53
N HIS A 122 0.82 2.35 16.25
CA HIS A 122 -0.13 3.38 15.79
C HIS A 122 -1.60 2.91 15.87
N HIS A 123 -1.85 1.60 15.79
CA HIS A 123 -3.20 1.01 15.72
C HIS A 123 -3.48 -0.03 16.82
N GLY A 124 -2.68 -0.03 17.89
CA GLY A 124 -2.74 -0.96 19.02
C GLY A 124 -3.42 -0.36 20.23
#